data_AF-A0A3M1JTB1-F1
#
_entry.id   AF-A0A3M1JTB1-F1
#
_cell.length_a   1.000
_cell.length_b   1.000
_cell.length_c   1.000
_cell.angle_alpha   90.00
_cell.angle_beta   90.00
_cell.angle_gamma   90.00
#
_symmetry.space_group_name_H-M   'P 1'
#
loop_
_entity.id
_entity.type
_entity.pdbx_description
1 polymer ?
#
loop_
_entity_poly.entity_id
_entity_poly.type
_entity_poly.pdbx_seq_one_letter_code
_entity_poly.pdbx_strand_id
1 'polypeptide(L)'
;DWPGVGEQEVYARVDRVMEAAVQARGAKYVKNPLPSALMGDKPVTAHPLGGCGMGRSADEGVVNHKGQVFDTGGWGDAVHEGLYVCDGSIMPRSIGVNPLLTITALTERAMIHLARDYQWTADDTVPKA
;
A
#
# COMPACT_ATOMS: atom_id res chain seq x y z
N ASP A 1 -8.16 12.95 -11.07
CA ASP A 1 -9.36 12.09 -11.02
C ASP A 1 -9.05 10.68 -11.50
N TRP A 2 -9.80 9.69 -11.01
CA TRP A 2 -9.70 8.27 -11.39
C TRP A 2 -10.96 7.87 -12.20
N PRO A 3 -10.99 8.10 -13.52
CA PRO A 3 -12.18 7.86 -14.32
C PRO A 3 -12.52 6.36 -14.36
N GLY A 4 -13.81 6.02 -14.24
CA GLY A 4 -14.31 4.65 -14.31
C GLY A 4 -13.91 3.75 -13.12
N VAL A 5 -13.38 4.31 -12.02
CA VAL A 5 -12.92 3.49 -10.88
C VAL A 5 -14.05 2.64 -10.28
N GLY A 6 -15.28 3.15 -10.20
CA GLY A 6 -16.45 2.41 -9.70
C GLY A 6 -16.93 1.29 -10.63
N GLU A 7 -16.50 1.30 -11.90
CA GLU A 7 -16.92 0.34 -12.93
C GLU A 7 -15.94 -0.84 -13.07
N GLN A 8 -14.86 -0.86 -12.28
CA GLN A 8 -13.88 -1.94 -12.36
C GLN A 8 -14.50 -3.29 -12.01
N GLU A 9 -14.07 -4.34 -12.72
CA GLU A 9 -14.60 -5.70 -12.60
C GLU A 9 -14.54 -6.25 -11.17
N VAL A 10 -13.56 -5.80 -10.37
CA VAL A 10 -13.42 -6.20 -8.97
C VAL A 10 -14.69 -5.93 -8.16
N TYR A 11 -15.38 -4.82 -8.40
CA TYR A 11 -16.63 -4.48 -7.71
C TYR A 11 -17.75 -5.42 -8.12
N ALA A 12 -17.94 -5.63 -9.43
CA ALA A 12 -18.94 -6.57 -9.94
C ALA A 12 -18.70 -8.01 -9.46
N ARG A 13 -17.43 -8.42 -9.32
CA ARG A 13 -17.07 -9.73 -8.75
C ARG A 13 -17.44 -9.83 -7.27
N VAL A 14 -17.14 -8.82 -6.47
CA VAL A 14 -17.52 -8.79 -5.04
C VAL A 14 -19.04 -8.88 -4.90
N ASP A 15 -19.78 -8.13 -5.71
CA ASP A 15 -21.25 -8.15 -5.68
C ASP A 15 -21.81 -9.55 -5.96
N ARG A 16 -21.32 -10.23 -7.01
CA ARG A 16 -21.76 -11.60 -7.34
C ARG A 16 -21.53 -12.58 -6.20
N VAL A 17 -20.37 -12.51 -5.54
CA VAL A 17 -20.02 -13.40 -4.42
C VAL A 17 -20.92 -13.13 -3.21
N MET A 18 -21.12 -11.85 -2.87
CA MET A 18 -21.96 -11.45 -1.75
C MET A 18 -23.43 -11.79 -2.00
N GLU A 19 -23.93 -11.55 -3.22
CA GLU A 19 -25.30 -11.87 -3.60
C GLU A 19 -25.57 -13.38 -3.51
N ALA A 20 -24.69 -14.21 -4.06
CA ALA A 20 -24.82 -15.67 -3.96
C ALA A 20 -24.85 -16.15 -2.49
N ALA A 21 -24.00 -15.59 -1.63
CA ALA A 21 -23.94 -15.95 -0.21
C ALA A 21 -25.22 -15.55 0.56
N VAL A 22 -25.80 -14.39 0.23
CA VAL A 22 -27.00 -13.86 0.89
C VAL A 22 -28.26 -14.57 0.39
N GLN A 23 -28.37 -14.84 -0.92
CA GLN A 23 -29.49 -15.58 -1.52
C GLN A 23 -29.58 -17.02 -1.02
N ALA A 24 -28.43 -17.69 -0.78
CA ALA A 24 -28.39 -19.02 -0.19
C ALA A 24 -29.05 -19.10 1.20
N ARG A 25 -29.29 -17.95 1.85
CA ARG A 25 -29.96 -17.82 3.15
C ARG A 25 -31.36 -17.19 3.06
N GLY A 26 -31.90 -17.04 1.85
CA GLY A 26 -33.21 -16.40 1.63
C GLY A 26 -33.24 -14.89 1.92
N ALA A 27 -32.08 -14.24 2.00
CA ALA A 27 -31.97 -12.81 2.25
C ALA A 27 -31.73 -12.04 0.94
N LYS A 28 -31.86 -10.70 1.00
CA LYS A 28 -31.61 -9.79 -0.13
C LYS A 28 -30.30 -9.03 0.08
N TYR A 29 -29.42 -9.06 -0.91
CA TYR A 29 -28.21 -8.25 -0.90
C TYR A 29 -28.55 -6.77 -1.13
N VAL A 30 -28.00 -5.88 -0.30
CA VAL A 30 -28.17 -4.43 -0.41
C VAL A 30 -26.77 -3.80 -0.39
N LYS A 31 -26.42 -3.10 -1.47
CA LYS A 31 -25.17 -2.34 -1.54
C LYS A 31 -25.19 -1.18 -0.56
N ASN A 32 -24.03 -0.85 -0.01
CA ASN A 32 -23.88 0.32 0.85
C ASN A 32 -24.23 1.59 0.03
N PRO A 33 -25.24 2.39 0.43
CA PRO A 33 -25.64 3.59 -0.30
C PRO A 33 -24.76 4.82 0.00
N LEU A 34 -23.84 4.74 0.98
CA LEU A 34 -23.01 5.88 1.38
C LEU A 34 -22.12 6.46 0.24
N PRO A 35 -21.44 5.65 -0.60
CA PRO A 35 -20.61 6.17 -1.68
C PRO A 35 -21.42 6.92 -2.75
N SER A 36 -22.59 6.40 -3.13
CA SER A 36 -23.48 7.01 -4.12
C SER A 36 -24.11 8.31 -3.59
N ALA A 37 -24.43 8.37 -2.29
CA ALA A 37 -25.05 9.54 -1.67
C ALA A 37 -24.08 10.71 -1.40
N LEU A 38 -22.78 10.44 -1.23
CA LEU A 38 -21.80 11.45 -0.77
C LEU A 38 -20.66 11.72 -1.76
N MET A 39 -20.34 10.78 -2.66
CA MET A 39 -19.08 10.81 -3.43
C MET A 39 -19.24 10.48 -4.92
N GLY A 40 -20.47 10.41 -5.43
CA GLY A 40 -20.73 10.19 -6.86
C GLY A 40 -20.15 8.87 -7.38
N ASP A 41 -20.51 7.76 -6.73
CA ASP A 41 -20.10 6.38 -7.02
C ASP A 41 -18.59 6.11 -6.92
N LYS A 42 -17.80 7.04 -6.36
CA LYS A 42 -16.39 6.80 -6.05
C LYS A 42 -16.28 5.88 -4.81
N PRO A 43 -15.50 4.79 -4.89
CA PRO A 43 -15.29 3.89 -3.78
C PRO A 43 -14.48 4.58 -2.67
N VAL A 44 -14.86 4.28 -1.42
CA VAL A 44 -14.13 4.74 -0.22
C VAL A 44 -13.20 3.62 0.23
N THR A 45 -11.97 3.98 0.60
CA THR A 45 -11.02 3.04 1.21
C THR A 45 -10.53 3.57 2.55
N ALA A 46 -10.48 2.68 3.55
CA ALA A 46 -9.77 2.92 4.80
C ALA A 46 -8.27 2.58 4.69
N HIS A 47 -7.85 2.00 3.56
CA HIS A 47 -6.51 1.46 3.34
C HIS A 47 -5.88 2.12 2.09
N PRO A 48 -5.55 3.42 2.14
CA PRO A 48 -4.82 4.06 1.05
C PRO A 48 -3.41 3.46 0.96
N LEU A 49 -3.02 3.02 -0.24
CA LEU A 49 -1.72 2.42 -0.53
C LEU A 49 -1.17 3.00 -1.83
N GLY A 50 0.15 3.09 -1.94
CA GLY A 50 0.84 3.61 -3.12
C GLY A 50 1.10 5.12 -3.09
N GLY A 51 1.65 5.62 -4.20
CA GLY A 51 2.16 7.00 -4.34
C GLY A 51 3.68 7.02 -4.49
N CYS A 52 4.41 6.31 -3.64
CA CYS A 52 5.87 6.17 -3.66
C CYS A 52 6.28 4.71 -3.92
N GLY A 53 5.63 4.06 -4.88
CA GLY A 53 5.72 2.61 -5.08
C GLY A 53 7.16 2.09 -5.23
N MET A 54 7.42 0.93 -4.62
CA MET A 54 8.70 0.22 -4.72
C MET A 54 8.93 -0.31 -6.14
N GLY A 55 10.13 -0.08 -6.67
CA GLY A 55 10.55 -0.51 -8.01
C GLY A 55 11.94 -1.13 -8.03
N ARG A 56 12.31 -1.69 -9.19
CA ARG A 56 13.67 -2.22 -9.45
C ARG A 56 14.66 -1.11 -9.83
N SER A 57 14.17 -0.02 -10.40
CA SER A 57 14.92 1.17 -10.81
C SER A 57 14.05 2.42 -10.67
N ALA A 58 14.65 3.60 -10.87
CA ALA A 58 13.95 4.89 -10.88
C ALA A 58 12.88 5.02 -11.97
N ASP A 59 12.97 4.23 -13.05
CA ASP A 59 11.98 4.19 -14.13
C ASP A 59 10.74 3.37 -13.76
N GLU A 60 10.87 2.47 -12.78
CA GLU A 60 9.81 1.53 -12.39
C GLU A 60 9.17 1.85 -11.03
N GLY A 61 9.77 2.76 -10.25
CA GLY A 61 9.28 3.12 -8.93
C GLY A 61 10.00 4.31 -8.32
N VAL A 62 9.55 4.73 -7.15
CA VAL A 62 10.09 5.89 -6.40
C VAL A 62 11.15 5.45 -5.40
N VAL A 63 10.96 4.27 -4.78
CA VAL A 63 11.90 3.71 -3.83
C VAL A 63 12.41 2.34 -4.26
N ASN A 64 13.64 2.02 -3.88
CA ASN A 64 14.17 0.68 -4.04
C ASN A 64 13.59 -0.27 -2.96
N HIS A 65 14.04 -1.53 -2.97
CA HIS A 65 13.55 -2.53 -2.01
C HIS A 65 13.84 -2.21 -0.54
N LYS A 66 14.75 -1.28 -0.23
CA LYS A 66 15.09 -0.85 1.13
C LYS A 66 14.27 0.35 1.60
N GLY A 67 13.41 0.91 0.74
CA GLY A 67 12.70 2.15 1.01
C GLY A 67 13.52 3.42 0.73
N GLN A 68 14.73 3.30 0.15
CA GLN A 68 15.55 4.45 -0.25
C GLN A 68 14.98 5.08 -1.51
N VAL A 69 14.89 6.41 -1.53
CA VAL A 69 14.38 7.16 -2.70
C VAL A 69 15.43 7.17 -3.80
N PHE A 70 15.04 6.76 -5.00
CA PHE A 70 15.92 6.82 -6.17
C PHE A 70 16.31 8.25 -6.51
N ASP A 71 17.56 8.43 -6.94
CA ASP A 71 18.07 9.69 -7.48
C ASP A 71 18.05 9.62 -9.02
N THR A 72 17.15 10.37 -9.64
CA THR A 72 17.00 10.42 -11.11
C THR A 72 18.10 11.23 -11.80
N GLY A 73 18.91 11.99 -11.07
CA GLY A 73 20.09 12.67 -11.59
C GLY A 73 21.37 11.84 -11.51
N GLY A 74 21.33 10.69 -10.84
CA GLY A 74 22.45 9.77 -10.66
C GLY A 74 22.58 8.72 -11.77
N TRP A 75 23.59 7.85 -11.64
CA TRP A 75 23.83 6.74 -12.56
C TRP A 75 23.30 5.42 -11.98
N GLY A 76 22.53 4.66 -12.77
CA GLY A 76 22.03 3.33 -12.38
C GLY A 76 21.06 3.38 -11.20
N ASP A 77 21.32 2.57 -10.16
CA ASP A 77 20.47 2.44 -8.97
C ASP A 77 20.81 3.46 -7.87
N ALA A 78 21.24 4.67 -8.27
CA ALA A 78 21.57 5.74 -7.35
C ALA A 78 20.36 6.13 -6.48
N VAL A 79 20.65 6.52 -5.23
CA VAL A 79 19.63 6.92 -4.24
C VAL A 79 20.05 8.21 -3.56
N HIS A 80 19.06 8.98 -3.10
CA HIS A 80 19.31 10.12 -2.23
C HIS A 80 19.75 9.63 -0.84
N GLU A 81 21.00 9.93 -0.47
CA GLU A 81 21.56 9.51 0.82
C GLU A 81 20.72 10.04 1.99
N GLY A 82 20.40 9.16 2.95
CA GLY A 82 19.62 9.51 4.13
C GLY A 82 18.11 9.71 3.90
N LEU A 83 17.61 9.62 2.66
CA LEU A 83 16.20 9.82 2.34
C LEU A 83 15.46 8.48 2.13
N TYR A 84 14.48 8.22 2.98
CA TYR A 84 13.70 6.97 2.99
C TYR A 84 12.21 7.25 3.06
N VAL A 85 11.40 6.35 2.48
CA VAL A 85 9.96 6.27 2.69
C VAL A 85 9.65 4.90 3.29
N CYS A 86 8.94 4.88 4.42
CA CYS A 86 8.74 3.67 5.23
C CYS A 86 7.29 3.52 5.72
N ASP A 87 6.32 3.85 4.87
CA ASP A 87 4.88 3.76 5.16
C ASP A 87 4.11 3.05 4.04
N GLY A 88 2.78 3.09 4.07
CA GLY A 88 1.93 2.43 3.07
C GLY A 88 2.09 2.93 1.63
N SER A 89 2.75 4.09 1.41
CA SER A 89 2.95 4.64 0.08
C SER A 89 3.94 3.83 -0.77
N ILE A 90 4.82 3.03 -0.13
CA ILE A 90 5.80 2.20 -0.84
C ILE A 90 5.18 0.96 -1.50
N MET A 91 3.94 0.61 -1.15
CA MET A 91 3.26 -0.53 -1.76
C MET A 91 2.83 -0.18 -3.20
N PRO A 92 3.31 -0.91 -4.22
CA PRO A 92 3.02 -0.57 -5.62
C PRO A 92 1.58 -0.91 -6.03
N ARG A 93 0.84 -1.66 -5.20
CA ARG A 93 -0.52 -2.13 -5.49
C ARG A 93 -1.26 -2.56 -4.23
N SER A 94 -2.57 -2.73 -4.35
CA SER A 94 -3.39 -3.39 -3.33
C SER A 94 -2.91 -4.83 -3.09
N ILE A 95 -2.84 -5.20 -1.81
CA ILE A 95 -2.45 -6.54 -1.35
C ILE A 95 -3.66 -7.43 -0.99
N GLY A 96 -4.89 -6.92 -1.13
CA GLY A 96 -6.13 -7.68 -0.94
C GLY A 96 -6.48 -8.05 0.50
N VAL A 97 -5.68 -7.62 1.49
CA VAL A 97 -5.88 -7.85 2.93
C VAL A 97 -5.63 -6.56 3.71
N ASN A 98 -5.86 -6.57 5.02
CA ASN A 98 -5.55 -5.42 5.89
C ASN A 98 -4.02 -5.13 5.84
N PRO A 99 -3.60 -3.92 5.45
CA PRO A 99 -2.19 -3.63 5.19
C PRO A 99 -1.32 -3.42 6.42
N LEU A 100 -1.89 -3.20 7.62
CA LEU A 100 -1.14 -2.81 8.82
C LEU A 100 0.14 -3.63 9.02
N LEU A 101 0.02 -4.96 9.10
CA LEU A 101 1.15 -5.84 9.38
C LEU A 101 2.16 -5.89 8.21
N THR A 102 1.70 -5.67 6.98
CA THR A 102 2.60 -5.61 5.82
C THR A 102 3.41 -4.31 5.84
N ILE A 103 2.79 -3.18 6.20
CA ILE A 103 3.49 -1.91 6.42
C ILE A 103 4.54 -2.11 7.52
N THR A 104 4.14 -2.61 8.68
CA THR A 104 5.06 -2.86 9.81
C THR A 104 6.25 -3.72 9.38
N ALA A 105 6.00 -4.86 8.73
CA ALA A 105 7.08 -5.76 8.30
C ALA A 105 8.04 -5.12 7.29
N LEU A 106 7.53 -4.33 6.34
CA LEU A 106 8.36 -3.63 5.37
C LEU A 106 9.18 -2.50 6.02
N THR A 107 8.57 -1.74 6.94
CA THR A 107 9.24 -0.70 7.73
C THR A 107 10.35 -1.29 8.59
N GLU A 108 10.08 -2.38 9.33
CA GLU A 108 11.10 -3.07 10.12
C GLU A 108 12.26 -3.57 9.25
N ARG A 109 11.94 -4.17 8.09
CA ARG A 109 12.96 -4.60 7.13
C ARG A 109 13.79 -3.44 6.60
N ALA A 110 13.19 -2.29 6.31
CA ALA A 110 13.90 -1.08 5.91
C ALA A 110 14.85 -0.60 7.01
N MET A 111 14.41 -0.58 8.28
CA MET A 111 15.25 -0.21 9.42
C MET A 111 16.43 -1.16 9.63
N ILE A 112 16.25 -2.46 9.43
CA ILE A 112 17.34 -3.44 9.47
C ILE A 112 18.38 -3.15 8.38
N HIS A 113 17.94 -2.79 7.18
CA HIS A 113 18.85 -2.40 6.09
C HIS A 113 19.56 -1.08 6.38
N LEU A 114 18.83 -0.08 6.88
CA LEU A 114 19.39 1.20 7.31
C LEU A 114 20.51 0.99 8.34
N ALA A 115 20.24 0.22 9.39
CA ALA A 115 21.24 -0.07 10.42
C ALA A 115 22.47 -0.78 9.84
N ARG A 116 22.28 -1.72 8.92
CA ARG A 116 23.41 -2.41 8.24
C ARG A 116 24.22 -1.47 7.36
N ASP A 117 23.55 -0.62 6.58
CA ASP A 117 24.19 0.31 5.64
C ASP A 117 25.03 1.36 6.40
N TYR A 118 24.59 1.78 7.59
CA TYR A 118 25.33 2.71 8.47
C TYR A 118 26.17 2.02 9.56
N GLN A 119 26.24 0.68 9.57
CA GLN A 119 26.93 -0.10 10.60
C GLN A 119 26.48 0.21 12.03
N TRP A 120 25.20 0.53 12.23
CA TRP A 120 24.60 0.77 13.53
C TRP A 120 24.27 -0.55 14.24
N THR A 121 24.51 -0.55 15.54
CA THR A 121 24.07 -1.62 16.44
C THR A 121 22.78 -1.18 17.13
N ALA A 122 21.77 -2.06 17.11
CA ALA A 122 20.57 -1.83 17.91
C ALA A 122 20.90 -2.02 19.39
N ASP A 123 20.50 -1.06 20.22
CA ASP A 123 20.53 -1.19 21.68
C ASP A 123 19.12 -1.56 22.17
N ASP A 124 18.89 -2.85 22.36
CA ASP A 124 17.61 -3.38 22.84
C ASP A 124 17.40 -3.17 24.36
N THR A 125 18.35 -2.53 25.05
CA THR A 125 18.25 -2.24 26.49
C THR A 125 17.46 -0.96 26.78
N VAL A 126 17.18 -0.14 25.77
CA VAL A 126 16.34 1.05 25.91
C VAL A 126 14.89 0.60 26.18
N PRO A 127 14.26 1.05 27.29
CA PRO A 127 12.88 0.69 27.60
C PRO A 127 11.94 1.06 26.46
N LYS A 128 11.10 0.11 26.04
CA LYS A 128 10.02 0.41 25.10
C LYS A 128 9.03 1.35 25.80
N ALA A 129 8.74 2.48 25.16
CA ALA A 129 7.78 3.48 25.63
C ALA A 129 6.35 2.92 25.66
#